data_AF-A0A920KS46-F1
#
_entry.id   AF-A0A920KS46-F1
#
_cell.length_a   1.000
_cell.length_b   1.000
_cell.length_c   1.000
_cell.angle_alpha   90.00
_cell.angle_beta   90.00
_cell.angle_gamma   90.00
#
_symmetry.space_group_name_H-M   'P 1'
#
loop_
_entity.id
_entity.type
_entity.pdbx_description
1 polymer ?
#
loop_
_entity_poly.entity_id
_entity_poly.type
_entity_poly.pdbx_seq_one_letter_code
_entity_poly.pdbx_strand_id
1 'polypeptide(L)'
;MLNEIQKLFLGDAPGWYKSTIIGFLIFNPLLLLILNITSPGNAGFVLGWILLLQFIFTLAMALKCYPLQPGGLLAIEALILGLTSTDTVYYEIQQNLKVILLLVFMVAGIYFMKNLMLTIFTKLLLSIRSKTLLSFLFCISAAVLSAFLDALTVTAVLIGVMIGFYRIYHAVVSGNSFTDQDHNYKNNSNINSLNASELEDFKGFLRDLVMHGAVGTALGGVCTTVGEPQNLLIAGKAGWDFMEFLSKWLQLQCQF
;
A
#
# COMPACT_ATOMS: atom_id res chain seq x y z
N MET A 1 18.17 -26.40 -24.99
CA MET A 1 18.94 -25.15 -24.79
C MET A 1 18.00 -23.96 -24.50
N LEU A 2 17.03 -23.65 -25.37
CA LEU A 2 16.05 -22.56 -25.11
C LEU A 2 15.26 -22.74 -23.79
N ASN A 3 14.76 -23.95 -23.51
CA ASN A 3 14.04 -24.25 -22.27
C ASN A 3 14.89 -24.08 -21.00
N GLU A 4 16.21 -24.30 -21.08
CA GLU A 4 17.10 -24.17 -19.92
C GLU A 4 17.50 -22.70 -19.68
N ILE A 5 17.70 -21.93 -20.76
CA ILE A 5 17.83 -20.46 -20.69
C ILE A 5 16.55 -19.85 -20.10
N GLN A 6 15.39 -20.34 -20.50
CA GLN A 6 14.10 -19.88 -19.98
C GLN A 6 13.87 -20.25 -18.51
N LYS A 7 14.47 -21.34 -18.00
CA LYS A 7 14.46 -21.65 -16.55
C LYS A 7 15.38 -20.74 -15.74
N LEU A 8 16.57 -20.39 -16.27
CA LEU A 8 17.47 -19.42 -15.63
C LEU A 8 16.91 -17.98 -15.68
N PHE A 9 16.21 -17.63 -16.75
CA PHE A 9 15.62 -16.31 -16.94
C PHE A 9 14.31 -16.16 -16.13
N LEU A 10 14.24 -15.20 -15.21
CA LEU A 10 13.04 -14.85 -14.43
C LEU A 10 12.47 -15.94 -13.49
N GLY A 11 13.26 -16.95 -13.09
CA GLY A 11 12.94 -17.87 -11.97
C GLY A 11 11.63 -18.65 -12.13
N ASP A 12 10.74 -18.63 -11.13
CA ASP A 12 9.48 -19.38 -11.14
C ASP A 12 8.33 -18.72 -11.94
N ALA A 13 8.61 -17.67 -12.72
CA ALA A 13 7.56 -17.01 -13.51
C ALA A 13 6.94 -17.96 -14.56
N PRO A 14 5.63 -17.82 -14.87
CA PRO A 14 4.96 -18.61 -15.89
C PRO A 14 5.70 -18.57 -17.24
N GLY A 15 5.83 -19.73 -17.89
CA GLY A 15 6.58 -19.85 -19.14
C GLY A 15 6.11 -18.90 -20.23
N TRP A 16 4.78 -18.71 -20.36
CA TRP A 16 4.20 -17.79 -21.34
C TRP A 16 4.66 -16.34 -21.11
N TYR A 17 4.75 -15.90 -19.85
CA TYR A 17 5.16 -14.54 -19.50
C TYR A 17 6.63 -14.30 -19.90
N LYS A 18 7.50 -15.27 -19.61
CA LYS A 18 8.90 -15.22 -20.04
C LYS A 18 9.03 -15.12 -21.55
N SER A 19 8.25 -15.92 -22.29
CA SER A 19 8.23 -15.85 -23.75
C SER A 19 7.73 -14.50 -24.27
N THR A 20 6.73 -13.90 -23.61
CA THR A 20 6.23 -12.55 -23.95
C THR A 20 7.30 -11.48 -23.74
N ILE A 21 8.03 -11.51 -22.62
CA ILE A 21 9.11 -10.54 -22.35
C ILE A 21 10.25 -10.67 -23.37
N ILE A 22 10.68 -11.90 -23.68
CA ILE A 22 11.68 -12.13 -24.73
C ILE A 22 11.15 -11.61 -26.08
N GLY A 23 9.86 -11.83 -26.36
CA GLY A 23 9.20 -11.29 -27.54
C GLY A 23 9.27 -9.77 -27.62
N PHE A 24 9.00 -9.07 -26.51
CA PHE A 24 9.13 -7.61 -26.43
C PHE A 24 10.55 -7.13 -26.71
N LEU A 25 11.56 -7.74 -26.07
CA LEU A 25 12.98 -7.41 -26.26
C LEU A 25 13.48 -7.64 -27.71
N ILE A 26 12.85 -8.55 -28.45
CA ILE A 26 13.20 -8.74 -29.87
C ILE A 26 12.38 -7.80 -30.76
N PHE A 27 11.15 -7.51 -30.37
CA PHE A 27 10.23 -6.68 -31.13
C PHE A 27 10.64 -5.20 -31.11
N ASN A 28 11.11 -4.67 -29.99
CA ASN A 28 11.41 -3.23 -29.85
C ASN A 28 12.52 -2.73 -30.79
N PRO A 29 13.67 -3.42 -30.95
CA PRO A 29 14.72 -2.99 -31.87
C PRO A 29 14.26 -3.10 -33.33
N LEU A 30 13.53 -4.16 -33.69
CA LEU A 30 12.97 -4.33 -35.03
C LEU A 30 11.96 -3.22 -35.36
N LEU A 31 11.12 -2.87 -34.40
CA LEU A 31 10.13 -1.82 -34.55
C LEU A 31 10.81 -0.45 -34.72
N LEU A 32 11.87 -0.16 -33.96
CA LEU A 32 12.64 1.08 -34.12
C LEU A 32 13.20 1.21 -35.55
N LEU A 33 13.76 0.13 -36.09
CA LEU A 33 14.28 0.11 -37.46
C LEU A 33 13.19 0.42 -38.50
N ILE A 34 12.02 -0.20 -38.36
CA ILE A 34 10.87 0.02 -39.28
C ILE A 34 10.33 1.46 -39.16
N LEU A 35 10.23 1.97 -37.93
CA LEU A 35 9.72 3.32 -37.67
C LEU A 35 10.70 4.39 -38.16
N ASN A 36 12.01 4.16 -38.06
CA ASN A 36 13.03 5.06 -38.61
C ASN A 36 12.95 5.19 -40.13
N ILE A 37 12.54 4.12 -40.84
CA ILE A 37 12.36 4.14 -42.30
C ILE A 37 11.04 4.86 -42.67
N THR A 38 9.96 4.59 -41.95
CA THR A 38 8.62 5.09 -42.30
C THR A 38 8.36 6.52 -41.81
N SER A 39 8.90 6.93 -40.66
CA SER A 39 8.62 8.23 -40.02
C SER A 39 9.76 8.67 -39.07
N PRO A 40 10.88 9.20 -39.62
CA PRO A 40 12.10 9.50 -38.86
C PRO A 40 11.90 10.48 -37.71
N GLY A 41 10.98 11.45 -37.84
CA GLY A 41 10.76 12.49 -36.84
C GLY A 41 10.03 12.03 -35.56
N ASN A 42 9.24 10.96 -35.64
CA ASN A 42 8.35 10.52 -34.55
C ASN A 42 8.65 9.10 -34.04
N ALA A 43 9.65 8.42 -34.61
CA ALA A 43 9.95 7.02 -34.31
C ALA A 43 10.21 6.78 -32.81
N GLY A 44 11.03 7.63 -32.17
CA GLY A 44 11.32 7.54 -30.74
C GLY A 44 10.09 7.79 -29.85
N PHE A 45 9.23 8.73 -30.23
CA PHE A 45 8.01 9.03 -29.49
C PHE A 45 7.02 7.86 -29.51
N VAL A 46 6.77 7.27 -30.68
CA VAL A 46 5.87 6.13 -30.85
C VAL A 46 6.42 4.90 -30.10
N LEU A 47 7.72 4.63 -30.23
CA LEU A 47 8.35 3.51 -29.52
C LEU A 47 8.32 3.71 -27.99
N GLY A 48 8.48 4.94 -27.52
CA GLY A 48 8.34 5.29 -26.10
C GLY A 48 6.97 4.92 -25.53
N TRP A 49 5.89 5.20 -26.26
CA TRP A 49 4.53 4.79 -25.86
C TRP A 49 4.33 3.28 -25.86
N ILE A 50 4.92 2.59 -26.83
CA ILE A 50 4.85 1.11 -26.91
C ILE A 50 5.62 0.47 -25.75
N LEU A 51 6.81 0.98 -25.44
CA LEU A 51 7.58 0.57 -24.27
C LEU A 51 6.85 0.86 -22.96
N LEU A 52 6.19 2.02 -22.84
CA LEU A 52 5.36 2.34 -21.68
C LEU A 52 4.24 1.30 -21.49
N LEU A 53 3.54 0.92 -22.57
CA LEU A 53 2.50 -0.11 -22.51
C LEU A 53 3.06 -1.48 -22.11
N GLN A 54 4.20 -1.88 -22.66
CA GLN A 54 4.89 -3.11 -22.27
C GLN A 54 5.31 -3.08 -20.80
N PHE A 55 5.79 -1.93 -20.32
CA PHE A 55 6.15 -1.73 -18.92
C PHE A 55 4.93 -1.82 -18.01
N ILE A 56 3.80 -1.19 -18.35
CA ILE A 56 2.53 -1.33 -17.61
C ILE A 56 2.09 -2.79 -17.57
N PHE A 57 2.23 -3.53 -18.68
CA PHE A 57 1.96 -4.97 -18.70
C PHE A 57 2.86 -5.74 -17.72
N THR A 58 4.16 -5.41 -17.63
CA THR A 58 5.05 -6.04 -16.63
C THR A 58 4.62 -5.72 -15.19
N LEU A 59 4.18 -4.49 -14.91
CA LEU A 59 3.67 -4.08 -13.60
C LEU A 59 2.32 -4.74 -13.27
N ALA A 60 1.44 -4.94 -14.24
CA ALA A 60 0.16 -5.63 -14.00
C ALA A 60 0.39 -7.09 -13.56
N MET A 61 1.45 -7.73 -14.07
CA MET A 61 1.85 -9.08 -13.67
C MET A 61 2.55 -9.15 -12.30
N ALA A 62 2.80 -8.00 -11.65
CA ALA A 62 3.41 -7.89 -10.32
C ALA A 62 2.69 -8.71 -9.24
N LEU A 63 1.37 -8.86 -9.38
CA LEU A 63 0.51 -9.56 -8.42
C LEU A 63 0.74 -11.08 -8.41
N LYS A 64 1.42 -11.62 -9.42
CA LYS A 64 1.73 -13.06 -9.54
C LYS A 64 3.22 -13.35 -9.66
N CYS A 65 4.01 -12.40 -10.18
CA CYS A 65 5.44 -12.58 -10.45
C CYS A 65 6.19 -11.29 -10.11
N TYR A 66 7.38 -11.39 -9.52
CA TYR A 66 8.22 -10.22 -9.21
C TYR A 66 8.55 -9.44 -10.50
N PRO A 67 7.91 -8.29 -10.77
CA PRO A 67 7.89 -7.63 -12.08
C PRO A 67 9.13 -6.76 -12.32
N LEU A 68 9.95 -6.56 -11.28
CA LEU A 68 11.00 -5.55 -11.25
C LEU A 68 12.14 -5.88 -12.23
N GLN A 69 12.50 -7.15 -12.33
CA GLN A 69 13.54 -7.65 -13.23
C GLN A 69 13.16 -7.47 -14.71
N PRO A 70 12.00 -7.94 -15.21
CA PRO A 70 11.63 -7.79 -16.61
C PRO A 70 11.36 -6.34 -17.01
N GLY A 71 10.73 -5.53 -16.13
CA GLY A 71 10.58 -4.09 -16.38
C GLY A 71 11.93 -3.37 -16.48
N GLY A 72 12.90 -3.75 -15.64
CA GLY A 72 14.27 -3.23 -15.71
C GLY A 72 15.00 -3.60 -17.02
N LEU A 73 14.77 -4.79 -17.58
CA LEU A 73 15.33 -5.17 -18.87
C LEU A 73 14.81 -4.30 -20.02
N LEU A 74 13.51 -3.98 -20.03
CA LEU A 74 12.92 -3.06 -21.01
C LEU A 74 13.50 -1.64 -20.86
N ALA A 75 13.77 -1.20 -19.63
CA ALA A 75 14.39 0.11 -19.39
C ALA A 75 15.85 0.16 -19.88
N ILE A 76 16.62 -0.91 -19.67
CA ILE A 76 17.99 -1.02 -20.20
C ILE A 76 17.97 -1.05 -21.73
N GLU A 77 17.04 -1.78 -22.33
CA GLU A 77 16.85 -1.79 -23.77
C GLU A 77 16.55 -0.39 -24.31
N ALA A 78 15.66 0.38 -23.68
CA ALA A 78 15.36 1.75 -24.09
C ALA A 78 16.62 2.65 -24.10
N LEU A 79 17.55 2.41 -23.17
CA LEU A 79 18.84 3.11 -23.10
C LEU A 79 19.79 2.66 -24.22
N ILE A 80 19.86 1.37 -24.51
CA ILE A 80 20.66 0.83 -25.63
C ILE A 80 20.13 1.33 -26.98
N LEU A 81 18.81 1.44 -27.11
CA LEU A 81 18.14 1.96 -28.32
C LEU A 81 18.26 3.49 -28.46
N GLY A 82 18.85 4.19 -27.49
CA GLY A 82 19.06 5.64 -27.54
C GLY A 82 17.80 6.48 -27.34
N LEU A 83 16.75 5.91 -26.75
CA LEU A 83 15.51 6.64 -26.44
C LEU A 83 15.65 7.56 -25.20
N THR A 84 16.65 7.29 -24.37
CA THR A 84 17.01 8.10 -23.20
C THR A 84 18.52 8.02 -22.95
N SER A 85 19.05 8.92 -22.14
CA SER A 85 20.46 8.95 -21.75
C SER A 85 20.68 8.43 -20.33
N THR A 86 21.91 8.00 -20.03
CA THR A 86 22.32 7.61 -18.67
C THR A 86 22.15 8.73 -17.66
N ASP A 87 22.42 9.98 -18.06
CA ASP A 87 22.35 11.15 -17.19
C ASP A 87 20.90 11.47 -16.80
N THR A 88 19.97 11.35 -17.75
CA THR A 88 18.53 11.54 -17.47
C THR A 88 18.01 10.44 -16.55
N VAL A 89 18.39 9.18 -16.77
CA VAL A 89 18.01 8.07 -15.87
C VAL A 89 18.58 8.28 -14.47
N TYR A 90 19.84 8.69 -14.34
CA TYR A 90 20.45 8.97 -13.06
C TYR A 90 19.73 10.11 -12.31
N TYR A 91 19.43 11.20 -13.00
CA TYR A 91 18.69 12.33 -12.43
C TYR A 91 17.32 11.90 -11.89
N GLU A 92 16.54 11.12 -12.67
CA GLU A 92 15.24 10.62 -12.25
C GLU A 92 15.33 9.68 -11.04
N ILE A 93 16.33 8.78 -11.01
CA ILE A 93 16.57 7.90 -9.84
C ILE A 93 16.90 8.74 -8.61
N GLN A 94 17.77 9.75 -8.73
CA GLN A 94 18.16 10.61 -7.61
C GLN A 94 16.95 11.34 -7.00
N GLN A 95 16.03 11.85 -7.83
CA GLN A 95 14.81 12.52 -7.35
C GLN A 95 13.86 11.56 -6.62
N ASN A 96 13.74 10.32 -7.10
CA ASN A 96 12.84 9.32 -6.52
C ASN A 96 13.46 8.50 -5.37
N LEU A 97 14.78 8.59 -5.15
CA LEU A 97 15.48 7.90 -4.07
C LEU A 97 14.91 8.23 -2.68
N LYS A 98 14.51 9.49 -2.48
CA LYS A 98 13.86 9.94 -1.23
C LYS A 98 12.57 9.17 -0.95
N VAL A 99 11.78 8.90 -2.00
CA VAL A 99 10.53 8.13 -1.88
C VAL A 99 10.82 6.67 -1.54
N ILE A 100 11.83 6.06 -2.19
CA ILE A 100 12.25 4.69 -1.87
C ILE A 100 12.73 4.58 -0.42
N LEU A 101 13.55 5.53 0.04
CA LEU A 101 14.03 5.55 1.42
C LEU A 101 12.88 5.72 2.42
N LEU A 102 11.92 6.59 2.10
CA LEU A 102 10.70 6.75 2.90
C LEU A 102 9.89 5.46 2.95
N LEU A 103 9.70 4.76 1.82
CA LEU A 103 9.00 3.47 1.79
C LEU A 103 9.72 2.41 2.65
N VAL A 104 11.05 2.34 2.59
CA VAL A 104 11.84 1.44 3.47
C VAL A 104 11.68 1.81 4.94
N PHE A 105 11.75 3.10 5.27
CA PHE A 105 11.53 3.61 6.63
C PHE A 105 10.10 3.29 7.11
N MET A 106 9.09 3.50 6.27
CA MET A 106 7.70 3.15 6.56
C MET A 106 7.57 1.65 6.85
N VAL A 107 8.10 0.77 6.00
CA VAL A 107 8.04 -0.70 6.22
C VAL A 107 8.70 -1.11 7.54
N ALA A 108 9.88 -0.54 7.85
CA ALA A 108 10.54 -0.79 9.13
C ALA A 108 9.73 -0.24 10.32
N GLY A 109 9.16 0.96 10.18
CA GLY A 109 8.30 1.60 11.16
C GLY A 109 7.03 0.79 11.44
N ILE A 110 6.40 0.22 10.41
CA ILE A 110 5.22 -0.66 10.54
C ILE A 110 5.54 -1.85 11.45
N TYR A 111 6.67 -2.53 11.21
CA TYR A 111 7.05 -3.71 11.99
C TYR A 111 7.25 -3.36 13.47
N PHE A 112 7.92 -2.25 13.76
CA PHE A 112 8.10 -1.75 15.12
C PHE A 112 6.77 -1.32 15.76
N MET A 113 5.96 -0.56 15.03
CA MET A 113 4.77 0.09 15.58
C MET A 113 3.58 -0.86 15.73
N LYS A 114 3.51 -1.97 14.97
CA LYS A 114 2.39 -2.93 15.06
C LYS A 114 2.07 -3.33 16.51
N ASN A 115 3.08 -3.71 17.29
CA ASN A 115 2.88 -4.13 18.68
C ASN A 115 2.50 -2.96 19.60
N LEU A 116 3.08 -1.78 19.37
CA LEU A 116 2.71 -0.57 20.10
C LEU A 116 1.24 -0.19 19.84
N MET A 117 0.82 -0.17 18.58
CA MET A 117 -0.54 0.19 18.18
C MET A 117 -1.57 -0.80 18.74
N LEU A 118 -1.31 -2.11 18.63
CA LEU A 118 -2.15 -3.15 19.24
C LEU A 118 -2.31 -2.91 20.75
N THR A 119 -1.21 -2.59 21.44
CA THR A 119 -1.20 -2.33 22.89
C THR A 119 -2.01 -1.08 23.24
N ILE A 120 -1.81 0.03 22.51
CA ILE A 120 -2.53 1.30 22.74
C ILE A 120 -4.03 1.09 22.54
N PHE A 121 -4.46 0.57 21.39
CA PHE A 121 -5.88 0.42 21.08
C PHE A 121 -6.58 -0.58 22.01
N THR A 122 -5.92 -1.68 22.37
CA THR A 122 -6.43 -2.63 23.36
C THR A 122 -6.59 -1.97 24.73
N LYS A 123 -5.59 -1.19 25.16
CA LYS A 123 -5.64 -0.49 26.46
C LYS A 123 -6.72 0.59 26.46
N LEU A 124 -6.91 1.33 25.37
CA LEU A 124 -8.00 2.31 25.24
C LEU A 124 -9.36 1.64 25.38
N LEU A 125 -9.60 0.54 24.64
CA LEU A 125 -10.84 -0.24 24.72
C LEU A 125 -11.15 -0.74 26.13
N LEU A 126 -10.13 -1.22 26.87
CA LEU A 126 -10.31 -1.78 28.21
C LEU A 126 -10.37 -0.73 29.32
N SER A 127 -9.68 0.40 29.16
CA SER A 127 -9.54 1.41 30.21
C SER A 127 -10.69 2.42 30.23
N ILE A 128 -11.31 2.72 29.09
CA ILE A 128 -12.29 3.81 28.97
C ILE A 128 -13.70 3.23 29.00
N ARG A 129 -14.52 3.69 29.95
CA ARG A 129 -15.90 3.22 30.10
C ARG A 129 -16.93 3.99 29.26
N SER A 130 -16.63 5.22 28.87
CA SER A 130 -17.54 6.06 28.09
C SER A 130 -17.38 5.85 26.59
N LYS A 131 -18.46 5.52 25.88
CA LYS A 131 -18.46 5.30 24.43
C LYS A 131 -17.94 6.52 23.67
N THR A 132 -18.44 7.71 23.98
CA THR A 132 -18.07 8.94 23.25
C THR A 132 -16.61 9.31 23.45
N LEU A 133 -16.13 9.23 24.69
CA LEU A 133 -14.73 9.49 25.01
C LEU A 133 -13.81 8.44 24.36
N LEU A 134 -14.23 7.18 24.34
CA LEU A 134 -13.50 6.10 23.69
C LEU A 134 -13.36 6.35 22.19
N SER A 135 -14.46 6.65 21.49
CA SER A 135 -14.43 6.94 20.05
C SER A 135 -13.57 8.17 19.72
N PHE A 136 -13.65 9.22 20.54
CA PHE A 136 -12.82 10.42 20.39
C PHE A 136 -11.33 10.12 20.58
N LEU A 137 -10.97 9.40 21.64
CA LEU A 137 -9.59 9.01 21.91
C LEU A 137 -9.06 8.00 20.88
N PHE A 138 -9.93 7.16 20.32
CA PHE A 138 -9.58 6.30 19.19
C PHE A 138 -9.21 7.12 17.96
N CYS A 139 -10.01 8.12 17.62
CA CYS A 139 -9.76 9.02 16.50
C CYS A 139 -8.43 9.77 16.68
N ILE A 140 -8.21 10.41 17.84
CA ILE A 140 -6.96 11.13 18.13
C ILE A 140 -5.75 10.19 18.09
N SER A 141 -5.83 9.03 18.74
CA SER A 141 -4.70 8.10 18.78
C SER A 141 -4.37 7.59 17.39
N ALA A 142 -5.38 7.30 16.56
CA ALA A 142 -5.20 6.91 15.16
C ALA A 142 -4.60 8.05 14.32
N ALA A 143 -5.02 9.30 14.53
CA ALA A 143 -4.46 10.45 13.83
C ALA A 143 -2.98 10.68 14.18
N VAL A 144 -2.63 10.64 15.47
CA VAL A 144 -1.24 10.81 15.91
C VAL A 144 -0.35 9.69 15.39
N LEU A 145 -0.83 8.44 15.39
CA LEU A 145 -0.07 7.32 14.83
C LEU A 145 0.08 7.44 13.31
N SER A 146 -0.98 7.78 12.60
CA SER A 146 -1.00 7.92 11.14
C SER A 146 -0.18 9.12 10.64
N ALA A 147 0.04 10.13 11.48
CA ALA A 147 0.96 11.22 11.18
C ALA A 147 2.41 10.75 10.91
N PHE A 148 2.77 9.54 11.33
CA PHE A 148 4.11 8.97 11.15
C PHE A 148 4.10 7.60 10.48
N LEU A 149 2.92 7.08 10.15
CA LEU A 149 2.73 5.73 9.61
C LEU A 149 1.79 5.76 8.43
N ASP A 150 1.96 4.78 7.55
CA ASP A 150 1.05 4.59 6.43
C ASP A 150 -0.39 4.30 6.92
N ALA A 151 -1.35 4.98 6.29
CA ALA A 151 -2.77 4.93 6.64
C ALA A 151 -3.37 3.51 6.51
N LEU A 152 -2.93 2.73 5.52
CA LEU A 152 -3.43 1.35 5.35
C LEU A 152 -2.95 0.47 6.49
N THR A 153 -1.75 0.72 7.01
CA THR A 153 -1.21 -0.03 8.16
C THR A 153 -2.03 0.22 9.43
N VAL A 154 -2.26 1.49 9.78
CA VAL A 154 -3.00 1.84 11.01
C VAL A 154 -4.40 1.23 10.93
N THR A 155 -5.07 1.34 9.78
CA THR A 155 -6.38 0.73 9.53
C THR A 155 -6.35 -0.79 9.65
N ALA A 156 -5.36 -1.47 9.08
CA ALA A 156 -5.23 -2.92 9.16
C ALA A 156 -5.03 -3.41 10.60
N VAL A 157 -4.22 -2.70 11.39
CA VAL A 157 -4.05 -3.02 12.81
C VAL A 157 -5.34 -2.79 13.58
N LEU A 158 -6.06 -1.71 13.29
CA LEU A 158 -7.34 -1.39 13.93
C LEU A 158 -8.38 -2.47 13.66
N ILE A 159 -8.50 -2.94 12.40
CA ILE A 159 -9.33 -4.09 12.04
C ILE A 159 -8.87 -5.35 12.79
N GLY A 160 -7.55 -5.60 12.89
CA GLY A 160 -7.00 -6.73 13.63
C GLY A 160 -7.39 -6.74 15.10
N VAL A 161 -7.31 -5.59 15.79
CA VAL A 161 -7.78 -5.43 17.17
C VAL A 161 -9.27 -5.75 17.27
N MET A 162 -10.09 -5.16 16.41
CA MET A 162 -11.55 -5.31 16.46
C MET A 162 -12.00 -6.73 16.16
N ILE A 163 -11.37 -7.41 15.20
CA ILE A 163 -11.61 -8.84 14.93
C ILE A 163 -11.17 -9.69 16.13
N GLY A 164 -10.06 -9.35 16.78
CA GLY A 164 -9.62 -10.02 18.01
C GLY A 164 -10.68 -9.95 19.11
N PHE A 165 -11.19 -8.76 19.40
CA PHE A 165 -12.28 -8.57 20.37
C PHE A 165 -13.58 -9.26 19.94
N TYR A 166 -13.93 -9.20 18.65
CA TYR A 166 -15.09 -9.90 18.10
C TYR A 166 -15.02 -11.41 18.34
N ARG A 167 -13.87 -12.04 18.07
CA ARG A 167 -13.69 -13.48 18.29
C ARG A 167 -13.85 -13.86 19.76
N ILE A 168 -13.27 -13.07 20.67
CA ILE A 168 -13.38 -13.32 22.12
C ILE A 168 -14.84 -13.20 22.57
N TYR A 169 -15.54 -12.14 22.18
CA TYR A 169 -16.93 -11.93 22.55
C TYR A 169 -17.86 -13.00 21.96
N HIS A 170 -17.66 -13.35 20.67
CA HIS A 170 -18.44 -14.40 20.00
C HIS A 170 -18.28 -15.75 20.69
N ALA A 171 -17.06 -16.12 21.12
CA ALA A 171 -16.81 -17.37 21.86
C ALA A 171 -17.58 -17.43 23.19
N VAL A 172 -17.65 -16.32 23.94
CA VAL A 172 -18.42 -16.21 25.19
C VAL A 172 -19.91 -16.40 24.93
N VAL A 173 -20.42 -15.71 23.92
CA VAL A 173 -21.85 -15.71 23.58
C VAL A 173 -22.31 -17.07 23.01
N SER A 174 -21.42 -17.81 22.35
CA SER A 174 -21.68 -19.17 21.86
C SER A 174 -21.48 -20.27 22.91
N GLY A 175 -21.09 -19.91 24.14
CA GLY A 175 -20.87 -20.88 25.23
C GLY A 175 -19.62 -21.76 25.07
N ASN A 176 -18.69 -21.39 24.20
CA ASN A 176 -17.46 -22.14 23.94
C ASN A 176 -16.33 -21.68 24.87
N SER A 177 -15.33 -22.54 25.09
CA SER A 177 -14.17 -22.17 25.93
C SER A 177 -13.33 -21.07 25.27
N PHE A 178 -12.82 -20.12 26.06
CA PHE A 178 -11.96 -19.01 25.61
C PHE A 178 -10.69 -19.46 24.87
N THR A 179 -10.27 -20.71 25.07
CA THR A 179 -9.04 -21.30 24.52
C THR A 179 -9.22 -21.93 23.14
N ASP A 180 -10.45 -22.02 22.64
CA ASP A 180 -10.74 -22.69 21.37
C ASP A 180 -10.37 -21.80 20.18
N GLN A 181 -9.12 -21.87 19.74
CA GLN A 181 -8.60 -21.02 18.66
C GLN A 181 -9.27 -21.32 17.30
N ASP A 182 -9.84 -22.51 17.14
CA ASP A 182 -10.56 -22.98 15.96
C ASP A 182 -12.07 -22.72 16.01
N HIS A 183 -12.54 -21.95 17.01
CA HIS A 183 -13.95 -21.56 17.08
C HIS A 183 -14.37 -20.84 15.80
N ASN A 184 -15.35 -21.42 15.10
CA ASN A 184 -15.89 -20.87 13.89
C ASN A 184 -16.79 -19.67 14.22
N TYR A 185 -16.18 -18.49 14.30
CA TYR A 185 -16.85 -17.20 14.54
C TYR A 185 -17.79 -16.76 13.39
N LYS A 186 -17.91 -17.56 12.32
CA LYS A 186 -18.91 -17.37 11.26
C LYS A 186 -20.16 -18.22 11.48
N ASN A 187 -20.13 -19.18 12.41
CA ASN A 187 -21.27 -20.04 12.71
C ASN A 187 -22.04 -19.49 13.92
N ASN A 188 -23.29 -19.12 13.69
CA ASN A 188 -24.20 -18.60 14.73
C ASN A 188 -25.24 -19.64 15.19
N SER A 189 -25.10 -20.92 14.79
CA SER A 189 -26.10 -21.97 15.10
C SER A 189 -26.38 -22.16 16.58
N ASN A 190 -25.39 -21.91 17.44
CA ASN A 190 -25.47 -22.12 18.88
C ASN A 190 -25.83 -20.86 19.65
N ILE A 191 -26.22 -19.78 18.97
CA ILE A 191 -26.52 -18.48 19.57
C ILE A 191 -28.04 -18.35 19.76
N ASN A 192 -28.48 -18.22 21.01
CA ASN A 192 -29.88 -17.96 21.33
C ASN A 192 -30.32 -16.57 20.84
N SER A 193 -31.62 -16.35 20.65
CA SER A 193 -32.18 -15.10 20.10
C SER A 193 -31.80 -13.82 20.88
N LEU A 194 -31.78 -13.88 22.22
CA LEU A 194 -31.32 -12.79 23.09
C LEU A 194 -29.82 -12.46 22.88
N ASN A 195 -29.00 -13.51 22.83
CA ASN A 195 -27.56 -13.41 22.58
C ASN A 195 -27.26 -12.88 21.16
N ALA A 196 -28.15 -13.13 20.20
CA ALA A 196 -28.01 -12.65 18.83
C ALA A 196 -28.20 -11.13 18.72
N SER A 197 -29.13 -10.53 19.47
CA SER A 197 -29.29 -9.07 19.49
C SER A 197 -28.10 -8.37 20.13
N GLU A 198 -27.60 -8.88 21.27
CA GLU A 198 -26.42 -8.31 21.93
C GLU A 198 -25.16 -8.40 21.05
N LEU A 199 -25.01 -9.50 20.32
CA LEU A 199 -23.94 -9.66 19.34
C LEU A 199 -24.01 -8.63 18.20
N GLU A 200 -25.21 -8.30 17.72
CA GLU A 200 -25.37 -7.30 16.66
C GLU A 200 -25.09 -5.88 17.16
N ASP A 201 -25.52 -5.55 18.38
CA ASP A 201 -25.18 -4.29 19.05
C ASP A 201 -23.66 -4.16 19.24
N PHE A 202 -23.01 -5.25 19.66
CA PHE A 202 -21.56 -5.29 19.80
C PHE A 202 -20.83 -5.09 18.46
N LYS A 203 -21.28 -5.75 17.38
CA LYS A 203 -20.75 -5.48 16.03
C LYS A 203 -20.98 -4.03 15.60
N GLY A 204 -22.13 -3.44 15.94
CA GLY A 204 -22.41 -2.03 15.72
C GLY A 204 -21.37 -1.13 16.40
N PHE A 205 -21.11 -1.40 17.68
CA PHE A 205 -20.07 -0.71 18.45
C PHE A 205 -18.67 -0.84 17.85
N LEU A 206 -18.26 -2.04 17.44
CA LEU A 206 -16.95 -2.25 16.80
C LEU A 206 -16.85 -1.51 15.46
N ARG A 207 -17.89 -1.55 14.61
CA ARG A 207 -17.92 -0.79 13.34
C ARG A 207 -17.80 0.72 13.58
N ASP A 208 -18.51 1.25 14.56
CA ASP A 208 -18.45 2.65 14.96
C ASP A 208 -17.03 3.07 15.36
N LEU A 209 -16.35 2.25 16.16
CA LEU A 209 -14.96 2.49 16.55
C LEU A 209 -13.99 2.39 15.36
N VAL A 210 -14.19 1.42 14.47
CA VAL A 210 -13.38 1.32 13.24
C VAL A 210 -13.52 2.58 12.41
N MET A 211 -14.73 3.11 12.25
CA MET A 211 -14.96 4.33 11.48
C MET A 211 -14.26 5.53 12.10
N HIS A 212 -14.35 5.74 13.41
CA HIS A 212 -13.62 6.83 14.08
C HIS A 212 -12.10 6.68 13.95
N GLY A 213 -11.61 5.45 14.07
CA GLY A 213 -10.20 5.13 13.84
C GLY A 213 -9.76 5.40 12.41
N ALA A 214 -10.57 5.04 11.41
CA ALA A 214 -10.30 5.28 10.00
C ALA A 214 -10.30 6.79 9.67
N VAL A 215 -11.26 7.54 10.21
CA VAL A 215 -11.30 9.01 10.08
C VAL A 215 -10.05 9.64 10.70
N GLY A 216 -9.69 9.25 11.92
CA GLY A 216 -8.46 9.69 12.56
C GLY A 216 -7.23 9.37 11.72
N THR A 217 -7.16 8.15 11.21
CA THR A 217 -6.07 7.69 10.33
C THR A 217 -5.95 8.56 9.07
N ALA A 218 -7.07 8.84 8.39
CA ALA A 218 -7.08 9.69 7.21
C ALA A 218 -6.62 11.12 7.54
N LEU A 219 -7.12 11.71 8.63
CA LEU A 219 -6.71 13.05 9.08
C LEU A 219 -5.22 13.12 9.43
N GLY A 220 -4.70 12.10 10.11
CA GLY A 220 -3.28 12.01 10.47
C GLY A 220 -2.37 11.81 9.26
N GLY A 221 -2.74 10.94 8.33
CA GLY A 221 -1.90 10.59 7.17
C GLY A 221 -1.66 11.78 6.25
N VAL A 222 -2.66 12.66 6.11
CA VAL A 222 -2.57 13.85 5.26
C VAL A 222 -1.91 15.05 5.95
N CYS A 223 -1.78 15.07 7.28
CA CYS A 223 -1.33 16.26 8.01
C CYS A 223 0.20 16.43 8.01
N THR A 224 0.97 15.38 7.69
CA THR A 224 2.44 15.42 7.66
C THR A 224 3.00 14.98 6.30
N THR A 225 4.26 15.34 6.05
CA THR A 225 5.00 14.87 4.88
C THR A 225 5.36 13.38 4.90
N VAL A 226 5.22 12.74 6.07
CA VAL A 226 5.68 11.36 6.33
C VAL A 226 4.54 10.36 6.28
N GLY A 227 3.30 10.76 6.59
CA GLY A 227 2.16 9.84 6.64
C GLY A 227 1.88 9.14 5.30
N GLU A 228 2.02 9.87 4.19
CA GLU A 228 1.84 9.33 2.85
C GLU A 228 3.03 9.65 1.93
N PRO A 229 3.51 8.69 1.10
CA PRO A 229 4.59 8.93 0.14
C PRO A 229 4.32 10.10 -0.81
N GLN A 230 3.05 10.32 -1.14
CA GLN A 230 2.57 11.39 -2.00
C GLN A 230 2.85 12.77 -1.38
N ASN A 231 2.73 12.91 -0.06
CA ASN A 231 2.96 14.19 0.63
C ASN A 231 4.43 14.61 0.52
N LEU A 232 5.35 13.65 0.58
CA LEU A 232 6.78 13.91 0.40
C LEU A 232 7.09 14.42 -1.03
N LEU A 233 6.44 13.86 -2.05
CA LEU A 233 6.60 14.33 -3.44
C LEU A 233 6.07 15.76 -3.61
N ILE A 234 4.91 16.07 -3.01
CA ILE A 234 4.34 17.42 -3.04
C ILE A 234 5.27 18.41 -2.32
N ALA A 235 5.70 18.08 -1.10
CA ALA A 235 6.64 18.90 -0.33
C ALA A 235 7.96 19.12 -1.09
N GLY A 236 8.51 18.07 -1.71
CA GLY A 236 9.74 18.15 -2.50
C GLY A 236 9.62 19.04 -3.74
N LYS A 237 8.49 18.96 -4.46
CA LYS A 237 8.24 19.82 -5.64
C LYS A 237 7.94 21.27 -5.26
N ALA A 238 7.26 21.49 -4.14
CA ALA A 238 6.90 22.81 -3.66
C ALA A 238 7.99 23.48 -2.82
N GLY A 239 9.05 22.74 -2.46
CA GLY A 239 10.15 23.23 -1.61
C GLY A 239 9.74 23.46 -0.15
N TRP A 240 8.73 22.74 0.34
CA TRP A 240 8.22 22.90 1.70
C TRP A 240 8.95 21.98 2.69
N ASP A 241 9.36 22.54 3.82
CA ASP A 241 9.84 21.78 4.96
C ASP A 241 8.67 21.16 5.75
N PHE A 242 8.97 20.21 6.65
CA PHE A 242 7.97 19.50 7.46
C PHE A 242 6.98 20.44 8.16
N MET A 243 7.50 21.47 8.85
CA MET A 243 6.66 22.42 9.59
C MET A 243 5.86 23.34 8.65
N GLU A 244 6.42 23.66 7.49
CA GLU A 244 5.74 24.48 6.50
C GLU A 244 4.56 23.72 5.87
N PHE A 245 4.77 22.44 5.54
CA PHE A 245 3.71 21.56 5.05
C PHE A 245 2.56 21.47 6.06
N LEU A 246 2.87 21.22 7.34
CA LEU A 246 1.88 21.15 8.41
C LEU A 246 1.11 22.48 8.56
N SER A 247 1.81 23.61 8.54
CA SER A 247 1.18 24.94 8.61
C SER A 247 0.24 25.21 7.44
N LYS A 248 0.65 24.87 6.21
CA LYS A 248 -0.19 25.05 5.01
C LYS A 248 -1.42 24.15 5.04
N TRP A 249 -1.25 22.90 5.49
CA TRP A 249 -2.36 21.99 5.66
C TRP A 249 -3.39 22.52 6.67
N LEU A 250 -2.93 23.01 7.83
CA LEU A 250 -3.78 23.65 8.85
C LEU A 250 -4.55 24.86 8.28
N GLN A 251 -3.87 25.71 7.52
CA GLN A 251 -4.49 26.88 6.89
C GLN A 251 -5.58 26.50 5.88
N LEU A 252 -5.36 25.45 5.07
CA LEU A 252 -6.33 24.96 4.10
C LEU A 252 -7.61 24.42 4.77
N GLN A 253 -7.49 23.78 5.94
CA GLN A 253 -8.66 23.31 6.70
C GLN A 253 -9.48 24.47 7.27
N CYS A 254 -8.85 25.58 7.68
CA CYS A 254 -9.56 26.74 8.23
C CYS A 254 -10.30 27.58 7.18
N GLN A 255 -10.16 27.27 5.88
CA GLN A 255 -10.88 27.97 4.80
C GLN A 255 -12.23 27.31 4.44
N PHE A 256 -12.52 26.14 5.03
CA PHE A 256 -13.80 25.42 4.91
C PHE A 256 -14.51 25.39 6.27
#